data_AF-T0YYM6-F1
#
_entry.id   AF-T0YYM6-F1
#
_cell.length_a   1.000
_cell.length_b   1.000
_cell.length_c   1.000
_cell.angle_alpha   90.00
_cell.angle_beta   90.00
_cell.angle_gamma   90.00
#
_symmetry.space_group_name_H-M   'P 1'
#
loop_
_entity.id
_entity.type
_entity.pdbx_description
1 polymer ?
#
loop_
_entity_poly.entity_id
_entity_poly.type
_entity_poly.pdbx_seq_one_letter_code
_entity_poly.pdbx_strand_id
1 'polypeptide(L)'
;RVIANQAAISLDNASLHASAQRQLQEIALQKHELEVANAQIRENSRLKSEFLANMSHELRTPLNSILGFSEILKDNLAGKMTAQQEQECLENIHSSGRHLLNLVNDVLDLSKIEAGRLELQYEEFQLGICISEVLTVVRPLAERAGVNLLVELD
;
A
#
# COMPACT_ATOMS: atom_id res chain seq x y z
N ARG A 1 5.29 61.51 44.66
CA ARG A 1 6.40 60.90 43.90
C ARG A 1 6.46 59.37 44.08
N VAL A 2 6.51 58.85 45.31
CA VAL A 2 6.57 57.38 45.57
C VAL A 2 5.35 56.62 45.00
N ILE A 3 4.13 57.11 45.20
CA ILE A 3 2.89 56.45 44.71
C ILE A 3 2.83 56.43 43.17
N ALA A 4 3.25 57.50 42.49
CA ALA A 4 3.28 57.56 41.03
C ALA A 4 4.31 56.58 40.44
N ASN A 5 5.47 56.42 41.11
CA ASN A 5 6.48 55.43 40.72
C ASN A 5 5.98 53.99 40.94
N GLN A 6 5.32 53.74 42.08
CA GLN A 6 4.74 52.43 42.38
C GLN A 6 3.64 52.04 41.38
N ALA A 7 2.78 52.98 40.99
CA ALA A 7 1.75 52.76 39.98
C ALA A 7 2.32 52.44 38.59
N ALA A 8 3.40 53.13 38.20
CA ALA A 8 4.09 52.85 36.94
C ALA A 8 4.70 51.44 36.91
N ILE A 9 5.34 51.01 38.00
CA ILE A 9 5.90 49.65 38.15
C ILE A 9 4.79 48.58 38.07
N SER A 10 3.66 48.81 38.75
CA SER A 10 2.53 47.87 38.68
C SER A 10 1.93 47.75 37.28
N LEU A 11 1.87 48.85 36.52
CA LEU A 11 1.39 48.84 35.14
C LEU A 11 2.33 48.06 34.21
N ASP A 12 3.64 48.28 34.36
CA ASP A 12 4.67 47.60 33.58
C ASP A 12 4.72 46.10 33.88
N ASN A 13 4.61 45.73 35.17
CA ASN A 13 4.47 44.33 35.58
C ASN A 13 3.21 43.68 35.00
N ALA A 14 2.07 44.36 35.00
CA ALA A 14 0.83 43.83 34.41
C ALA A 14 0.96 43.62 32.89
N SER A 15 1.61 44.55 32.18
CA SER A 15 1.95 44.44 30.77
C SER A 15 2.85 43.23 30.50
N LEU A 16 3.93 43.07 31.27
CA LEU A 16 4.85 41.93 31.18
C LEU A 16 4.13 40.60 31.42
N HIS A 17 3.26 40.52 32.44
CA HIS A 17 2.46 39.33 32.70
C HIS A 17 1.52 38.99 31.54
N ALA A 18 0.84 39.99 30.96
CA ALA A 18 -0.03 39.78 29.82
C ALA A 18 0.75 39.30 28.58
N SER A 19 1.94 39.86 28.32
CA SER A 19 2.84 39.41 27.25
C SER A 19 3.28 37.96 27.46
N ALA A 20 3.73 37.62 28.67
CA ALA A 20 4.17 36.26 29.01
C ALA A 20 3.03 35.24 28.86
N GLN A 21 1.80 35.59 29.28
CA GLN A 21 0.63 34.73 29.09
C GLN A 21 0.31 34.49 27.61
N ARG A 22 0.39 35.53 26.76
CA ARG A 22 0.20 35.36 25.31
C ARG A 22 1.25 34.44 24.70
N GLN A 23 2.52 34.62 25.07
CA GLN A 23 3.61 33.75 24.61
C GLN A 23 3.41 32.30 25.05
N LEU A 24 2.98 32.07 26.29
CA LEU A 24 2.66 30.73 26.78
C LEU A 24 1.51 30.09 25.98
N GLN A 25 0.48 30.86 25.64
CA GLN A 25 -0.63 30.38 24.83
C GLN A 25 -0.20 30.05 23.41
N GLU A 26 0.64 30.89 22.78
CA GLU A 26 1.19 30.65 21.45
C GLU A 26 2.09 29.39 21.42
N ILE A 27 2.97 29.24 22.41
CA ILE A 27 3.81 28.05 22.57
C ILE A 27 2.94 26.79 22.75
N ALA A 28 1.86 26.87 23.52
CA ALA A 28 0.95 25.74 23.73
C ALA A 28 0.26 25.33 22.43
N LEU A 29 -0.17 26.28 21.60
CA LEU A 29 -0.78 26.01 20.29
C LEU A 29 0.24 25.36 19.34
N GLN A 30 1.43 25.94 19.20
CA GLN A 30 2.48 25.39 18.34
C GLN A 30 2.91 23.99 18.79
N LYS A 31 3.01 23.77 20.10
CA LYS A 31 3.31 22.45 20.66
C LYS A 31 2.22 21.44 20.27
N HIS A 32 0.94 21.83 20.36
CA HIS A 32 -0.16 20.96 19.98
C HIS A 32 -0.13 20.61 18.48
N GLU A 33 0.08 21.58 17.61
CA GLU A 33 0.23 21.36 16.17
C GLU A 33 1.40 20.41 15.87
N LEU A 34 2.53 20.60 16.55
CA LEU A 34 3.71 19.74 16.41
C LEU A 34 3.44 18.31 16.91
N GLU A 35 2.68 18.14 17.99
CA GLU A 35 2.28 16.83 18.50
C GLU A 35 1.37 16.10 17.50
N VAL A 36 0.41 16.80 16.90
CA VAL A 36 -0.48 16.26 15.87
C VAL A 36 0.30 15.86 14.62
N ALA A 37 1.17 16.75 14.10
CA ALA A 37 1.99 16.47 12.94
C ALA A 37 2.94 15.27 13.18
N ASN A 38 3.55 15.21 14.37
CA ASN A 38 4.39 14.07 14.74
C ASN A 38 3.59 12.76 14.86
N ALA A 39 2.36 12.81 15.37
CA ALA A 39 1.50 11.64 15.41
C ALA A 39 1.18 11.12 14.00
N GLN A 40 0.88 12.02 13.06
CA GLN A 40 0.65 11.66 11.66
C GLN A 40 1.90 11.07 10.99
N ILE A 41 3.08 11.64 11.22
CA ILE A 41 4.35 11.12 10.68
C ILE A 41 4.62 9.71 11.22
N ARG A 42 4.42 9.49 12.52
CA ARG A 42 4.60 8.17 13.14
C ARG A 42 3.64 7.15 12.55
N GLU A 43 2.38 7.53 12.34
CA GLU A 43 1.39 6.64 11.74
C GLU A 43 1.74 6.29 10.30
N ASN A 44 2.12 7.27 9.48
CA ASN A 44 2.58 7.02 8.11
C ASN A 44 3.82 6.10 8.07
N SER A 45 4.74 6.29 9.02
CA SER A 45 5.95 5.46 9.12
C SER A 45 5.60 4.02 9.52
N ARG A 46 4.63 3.84 10.42
CA ARG A 46 4.10 2.52 10.82
C ARG A 46 3.46 1.83 9.64
N LEU A 47 2.52 2.50 8.95
CA LEU A 47 1.83 1.97 7.77
C LEU A 47 2.83 1.58 6.66
N LYS A 48 3.83 2.42 6.38
CA LYS A 48 4.89 2.09 5.41
C LYS A 48 5.68 0.86 5.82
N SER A 49 6.01 0.73 7.10
CA SER A 49 6.76 -0.43 7.60
C SER A 49 5.94 -1.72 7.50
N GLU A 50 4.65 -1.67 7.86
CA GLU A 50 3.72 -2.79 7.71
C GLU A 50 3.53 -3.19 6.26
N PHE A 51 3.35 -2.22 5.36
CA PHE A 51 3.26 -2.46 3.93
C PHE A 51 4.51 -3.19 3.41
N LEU A 52 5.71 -2.70 3.72
CA LEU A 52 6.96 -3.32 3.27
C LEU A 52 7.16 -4.73 3.85
N ALA A 53 6.78 -4.94 5.11
CA ALA A 53 6.82 -6.26 5.75
C ALA A 53 5.88 -7.22 5.02
N ASN A 54 4.62 -6.81 4.79
CA ASN A 54 3.63 -7.61 4.10
C ASN A 54 4.08 -7.94 2.68
N MET A 55 4.53 -6.96 1.90
CA MET A 55 5.06 -7.20 0.55
C MET A 55 6.25 -8.15 0.55
N SER A 56 7.17 -8.02 1.53
CA SER A 56 8.28 -8.96 1.66
C SER A 56 7.82 -10.39 1.91
N HIS A 57 6.79 -10.59 2.74
CA HIS A 57 6.21 -11.91 2.99
C HIS A 57 5.49 -12.46 1.76
N GLU A 58 4.64 -11.65 1.13
CA GLU A 58 3.87 -12.01 -0.06
C GLU A 58 4.77 -12.31 -1.26
N LEU A 59 5.91 -11.64 -1.42
CA LEU A 59 6.89 -11.95 -2.47
C LEU A 59 7.66 -13.24 -2.19
N ARG A 60 7.99 -13.51 -0.93
CA ARG A 60 8.77 -14.71 -0.54
C ARG A 60 8.02 -16.00 -0.82
N THR A 61 6.71 -16.04 -0.60
CA THR A 61 5.89 -17.25 -0.79
C THR A 61 5.95 -17.81 -2.22
N PRO A 62 5.57 -17.08 -3.28
CA PRO A 62 5.64 -17.58 -4.65
C PRO A 62 7.09 -17.81 -5.10
N LEU A 63 8.06 -17.00 -4.65
CA LEU A 63 9.47 -17.23 -4.96
C LEU A 63 9.97 -18.56 -4.38
N ASN A 64 9.64 -18.87 -3.13
CA ASN A 64 9.99 -20.13 -2.49
C ASN A 64 9.31 -21.32 -3.16
N SER A 65 8.06 -21.17 -3.61
CA SER A 65 7.39 -22.20 -4.41
C SER A 65 8.13 -22.46 -5.72
N ILE A 66 8.52 -21.42 -6.46
CA ILE A 66 9.29 -21.56 -7.71
C ILE A 66 10.61 -22.30 -7.45
N LEU A 67 11.37 -21.87 -6.43
CA LEU A 67 12.65 -22.48 -6.08
C LEU A 67 12.48 -23.95 -5.66
N GLY A 68 11.52 -24.24 -4.78
CA GLY A 68 11.27 -25.59 -4.28
C GLY A 68 10.85 -26.58 -5.37
N PHE A 69 9.89 -26.21 -6.23
CA PHE A 69 9.50 -27.07 -7.36
C PHE A 69 10.61 -27.19 -8.41
N SER A 70 11.41 -26.15 -8.62
CA SER A 70 12.58 -26.23 -9.50
C SER A 70 13.66 -27.16 -8.95
N GLU A 71 13.88 -27.18 -7.63
CA GLU A 71 14.81 -28.10 -6.97
C GLU A 71 14.32 -29.56 -7.07
N ILE A 72 13.02 -29.80 -6.88
CA ILE A 72 12.42 -31.14 -7.05
C ILE A 72 12.67 -31.68 -8.47
N LEU A 73 12.44 -30.85 -9.50
CA LEU A 73 12.70 -31.20 -10.90
C LEU A 73 14.19 -31.42 -11.17
N LYS A 74 15.06 -30.61 -10.56
CA LYS A 74 16.51 -30.66 -10.78
C LYS A 74 17.15 -31.92 -10.17
N ASP A 75 16.78 -32.26 -8.94
CA ASP A 75 17.49 -33.27 -8.15
C ASP A 75 16.91 -34.69 -8.28
N ASN A 76 15.84 -34.90 -9.08
CA ASN A 76 15.11 -36.18 -9.15
C ASN A 76 14.81 -36.74 -7.74
N LEU A 77 14.43 -35.86 -6.82
CA LEU A 77 14.36 -36.10 -5.37
C LEU A 77 13.36 -37.20 -4.93
N ALA A 78 12.68 -37.86 -5.86
CA ALA A 78 11.70 -38.92 -5.60
C ALA A 78 11.94 -40.21 -6.42
N GLY A 79 13.13 -40.40 -7.02
CA GLY A 79 13.34 -41.42 -8.07
C GLY A 79 12.90 -40.89 -9.45
N LYS A 80 12.79 -41.75 -10.47
CA LYS A 80 12.27 -41.31 -11.79
C LYS A 80 10.86 -40.77 -11.59
N MET A 81 10.70 -39.44 -11.66
CA MET A 81 9.39 -38.80 -11.66
C MET A 81 8.56 -39.34 -12.82
N THR A 82 7.26 -39.47 -12.58
CA THR A 82 6.32 -39.71 -13.68
C THR A 82 6.15 -38.42 -14.48
N ALA A 83 5.80 -38.53 -15.76
CA ALA A 83 5.53 -37.36 -16.61
C ALA A 83 4.44 -36.45 -16.02
N GLN A 84 3.47 -37.02 -15.28
CA GLN A 84 2.44 -36.24 -14.60
C GLN A 84 3.01 -35.37 -13.47
N GLN A 85 3.92 -35.92 -12.66
CA GLN A 85 4.54 -35.17 -11.56
C GLN A 85 5.46 -34.06 -12.07
N GLU A 86 6.15 -34.29 -13.20
CA GLU A 86 6.95 -33.26 -13.86
C GLU A 86 6.05 -32.11 -14.33
N GLN A 87 4.93 -32.44 -14.98
CA GLN A 87 3.96 -31.47 -15.45
C GLN A 87 3.35 -30.66 -14.29
N GLU A 88 2.97 -31.30 -13.18
CA GLU A 88 2.45 -30.62 -11.99
C GLU A 88 3.47 -29.64 -11.40
N CYS A 89 4.76 -30.01 -11.33
CA CYS A 89 5.80 -29.10 -10.86
C CYS A 89 5.96 -27.88 -11.80
N LEU A 90 5.94 -28.10 -13.12
CA LEU A 90 6.01 -27.02 -14.11
C LEU A 90 4.81 -26.06 -14.00
N GLU A 91 3.60 -26.60 -13.82
CA GLU A 91 2.39 -25.79 -13.62
C GLU A 91 2.44 -24.96 -12.33
N ASN A 92 2.96 -25.55 -11.24
CA ASN A 92 3.15 -24.83 -9.98
C ASN A 92 4.21 -23.71 -10.10
N ILE A 93 5.31 -23.95 -10.81
CA ILE A 93 6.32 -22.92 -11.09
C ILE A 93 5.70 -21.79 -11.92
N HIS A 94 4.98 -22.12 -12.98
CA HIS A 94 4.37 -21.13 -13.87
C HIS A 94 3.33 -20.27 -13.15
N SER A 95 2.41 -20.90 -12.40
CA SER A 95 1.39 -20.17 -11.62
C SER A 95 2.00 -19.29 -10.54
N SER A 96 3.01 -19.78 -9.80
CA SER A 96 3.74 -18.99 -8.80
C SER A 96 4.48 -17.81 -9.43
N GLY A 97 5.11 -18.00 -10.60
CA GLY A 97 5.76 -16.93 -11.35
C GLY A 97 4.78 -15.86 -11.82
N ARG A 98 3.58 -16.27 -12.27
CA ARG A 98 2.53 -15.33 -12.64
C ARG A 98 2.01 -14.54 -11.44
N HIS A 99 1.82 -15.21 -10.30
CA HIS A 99 1.41 -14.55 -9.07
C HIS A 99 2.44 -13.52 -8.61
N LEU A 100 3.73 -13.88 -8.62
CA LEU A 100 4.83 -12.99 -8.27
C LEU A 100 4.87 -11.75 -9.20
N LEU A 101 4.70 -11.94 -10.50
CA LEU A 101 4.66 -10.83 -11.47
C LEU A 101 3.50 -9.87 -11.20
N ASN A 102 2.32 -10.39 -10.90
CA ASN A 102 1.17 -9.55 -10.55
C ASN A 102 1.46 -8.73 -9.29
N LEU A 103 2.03 -9.34 -8.24
CA LEU A 103 2.39 -8.63 -7.01
C LEU A 103 3.42 -7.53 -7.25
N VAL A 104 4.40 -7.75 -8.13
CA VAL A 104 5.36 -6.72 -8.55
C VAL A 104 4.65 -5.56 -9.27
N ASN A 105 3.71 -5.85 -10.17
CA ASN A 105 2.94 -4.81 -10.86
C ASN A 105 2.08 -4.01 -9.88
N ASP A 106 1.43 -4.65 -8.92
CA ASP A 106 0.60 -3.98 -7.90
C ASP A 106 1.45 -2.97 -7.09
N VAL A 107 2.67 -3.34 -6.70
CA VAL A 107 3.61 -2.45 -6.00
C VAL A 107 4.04 -1.27 -6.89
N LEU A 108 4.30 -1.53 -8.17
CA LEU A 108 4.68 -0.49 -9.12
C LEU A 108 3.54 0.50 -9.37
N ASP A 109 2.31 0.01 -9.48
CA ASP A 109 1.13 0.85 -9.70
C ASP A 109 0.80 1.68 -8.46
N LEU A 110 0.90 1.11 -7.26
CA LEU A 110 0.80 1.89 -6.02
C LEU A 110 1.88 2.99 -5.97
N SER A 111 3.11 2.67 -6.35
CA SER A 111 4.22 3.64 -6.38
C SER A 111 3.99 4.78 -7.38
N LYS A 112 3.29 4.52 -8.50
CA LYS A 112 2.89 5.56 -9.45
C LYS A 112 1.79 6.44 -8.87
N ILE A 113 0.80 5.84 -8.19
CA ILE A 113 -0.30 6.57 -7.55
C ILE A 113 0.23 7.50 -6.45
N GLU A 114 1.08 7.02 -5.54
CA GLU A 114 1.65 7.82 -4.45
C GLU A 114 2.51 8.98 -4.96
N ALA A 115 3.20 8.79 -6.08
CA ALA A 115 4.01 9.83 -6.70
C ALA A 115 3.19 10.82 -7.55
N GLY A 116 1.86 10.64 -7.65
CA GLY A 116 0.99 11.43 -8.53
C GLY A 116 1.33 11.27 -10.02
N ARG A 117 1.98 10.15 -10.40
CA ARG A 117 2.43 9.85 -11.77
C ARG A 117 1.50 8.91 -12.53
N LEU A 118 0.37 8.53 -11.95
CA LEU A 118 -0.65 7.79 -12.67
C LEU A 118 -1.42 8.77 -13.57
N GLU A 119 -1.07 8.80 -14.85
CA GLU A 119 -1.80 9.59 -15.86
C GLU A 119 -2.94 8.76 -16.43
N LEU A 120 -4.18 9.24 -16.26
CA LEU A 120 -5.35 8.62 -16.89
C LEU A 120 -5.43 9.08 -18.34
N GLN A 121 -5.44 8.11 -19.25
CA GLN A 121 -5.71 8.35 -20.66
C GLN A 121 -7.19 8.15 -20.91
N TYR A 122 -7.90 9.25 -21.14
CA TYR A 122 -9.31 9.23 -21.46
C TYR A 122 -9.48 9.10 -22.97
N GLU A 123 -10.13 8.04 -23.40
CA GLU A 123 -10.46 7.78 -24.80
C GLU A 123 -11.88 7.23 -24.94
N GLU A 124 -12.50 7.47 -26.11
CA GLU A 124 -13.75 6.79 -26.45
C GLU A 124 -13.43 5.34 -26.80
N PHE A 125 -14.12 4.40 -26.14
CA PHE A 125 -13.97 2.97 -26.39
C PHE A 125 -15.34 2.30 -26.51
N GLN A 126 -15.39 1.18 -27.23
CA GLN A 126 -16.61 0.40 -27.36
C GLN A 126 -16.76 -0.55 -26.16
N LEU A 127 -17.69 -0.22 -25.27
CA LEU A 127 -17.96 -0.99 -24.05
C LEU A 127 -18.18 -2.49 -24.34
N GLY A 128 -18.95 -2.81 -25.38
CA GLY A 128 -19.21 -4.20 -25.77
C GLY A 128 -17.95 -5.00 -26.13
N ILE A 129 -16.96 -4.36 -26.77
CA ILE A 129 -15.67 -5.00 -27.09
C ILE A 129 -14.88 -5.25 -25.80
N CYS A 130 -14.74 -4.23 -24.96
CA CYS A 130 -14.02 -4.33 -23.69
C CYS A 130 -14.61 -5.45 -22.81
N ILE A 131 -15.93 -5.51 -22.69
CA ILE A 131 -16.62 -6.57 -21.94
C ILE A 131 -16.38 -7.93 -22.58
N SER A 132 -16.44 -8.05 -23.92
CA SER A 132 -16.16 -9.31 -24.61
C SER A 132 -14.74 -9.81 -24.33
N GLU A 133 -13.73 -8.94 -24.35
CA GLU A 133 -12.35 -9.28 -24.02
C GLU A 133 -12.23 -9.81 -22.58
N VAL A 134 -12.84 -9.13 -21.62
CA VAL A 134 -12.88 -9.58 -20.22
C VAL A 134 -13.54 -10.97 -20.12
N LEU A 135 -14.63 -11.21 -20.85
CA LEU A 135 -15.32 -12.49 -20.83
C LEU A 135 -14.49 -13.64 -21.39
N THR A 136 -13.56 -13.40 -22.33
CA THR A 136 -12.66 -14.47 -22.80
C THR A 136 -11.74 -14.99 -21.70
N VAL A 137 -11.40 -14.15 -20.72
CA VAL A 137 -10.57 -14.52 -19.57
C VAL A 137 -11.40 -15.09 -18.42
N VAL A 138 -12.55 -14.48 -18.13
CA VAL A 138 -13.37 -14.83 -16.95
C VAL A 138 -14.23 -16.08 -17.18
N ARG A 139 -14.72 -16.32 -18.40
CA ARG A 139 -15.61 -17.46 -18.70
C ARG A 139 -14.96 -18.82 -18.39
N PRO A 140 -13.70 -19.11 -18.78
CA PRO A 140 -13.03 -20.35 -18.39
C PRO A 140 -12.87 -20.51 -16.87
N LEU A 141 -12.70 -19.41 -16.13
CA LEU A 141 -12.60 -19.44 -14.67
C LEU A 141 -13.94 -19.77 -14.03
N ALA A 142 -15.02 -19.16 -14.51
CA ALA A 142 -16.38 -19.44 -14.06
C ALA A 142 -16.79 -20.90 -14.32
N GLU A 143 -16.45 -21.43 -15.49
CA GLU A 143 -16.68 -22.84 -15.85
C GLU A 143 -15.92 -23.79 -14.92
N ARG A 144 -14.64 -23.53 -14.64
CA ARG A 144 -13.83 -24.31 -13.69
C ARG A 144 -14.36 -24.26 -12.26
N ALA A 145 -14.89 -23.10 -11.86
CA ALA A 145 -15.46 -22.89 -10.53
C ALA A 145 -16.92 -23.38 -10.41
N GLY A 146 -17.56 -23.79 -11.51
CA GLY A 146 -18.98 -24.19 -11.53
C GLY A 146 -19.94 -23.05 -11.24
N VAL A 147 -19.57 -21.81 -11.55
CA VAL A 147 -20.36 -20.61 -11.28
C VAL A 147 -21.02 -20.12 -12.57
N ASN A 148 -22.29 -19.71 -12.49
CA ASN A 148 -23.02 -19.20 -13.64
C ASN A 148 -22.67 -17.72 -13.88
N LEU A 149 -22.24 -17.39 -15.10
CA LEU A 149 -21.83 -16.03 -15.49
C LEU A 149 -22.87 -15.42 -16.42
N LEU A 150 -23.53 -14.33 -15.96
CA LEU A 150 -24.56 -13.61 -16.70
C LEU A 150 -24.08 -12.19 -17.01
N VAL A 151 -24.33 -11.72 -18.23
CA VAL A 151 -23.90 -10.40 -18.71
C VAL A 151 -25.11 -9.72 -19.33
N GLU A 152 -25.48 -8.58 -18.76
CA GLU A 152 -26.48 -7.66 -19.29
C GLU A 152 -25.77 -6.34 -19.64
N LEU A 153 -25.98 -5.87 -20.86
CA LEU A 153 -25.51 -4.58 -21.34
C LEU A 153 -26.75 -3.77 -21.68
N ASP A 154 -26.87 -2.58 -21.11
CA ASP A 154 -27.94 -1.61 -21.37
C ASP A 154 -27.86 -1.00 -22.77
#